data_AF-Q3I1P6-F1
#
_entry.id   AF-Q3I1P6-F1
#
_cell.length_a   1.000
_cell.length_b   1.000
_cell.length_c   1.000
_cell.angle_alpha   90.00
_cell.angle_beta   90.00
_cell.angle_gamma   90.00
#
_symmetry.space_group_name_H-M   'P 1'
#
loop_
_entity.id
_entity.type
_entity.pdbx_description
1 polymer ?
#
loop_
_entity_poly.entity_id
_entity_poly.type
_entity_poly.pdbx_seq_one_letter_code
_entity_poly.pdbx_strand_id
1 'polypeptide(L)'
;MTMHNSVEFQDAFDVIVVGAGHSGCEAALASARLGCRTLLLTLNLDRIAWQPCNPAVGGPAKSQLTHEVDALGGEIGKVADRTYLQKRILNSSRGPAVWALRAQTDKREYAAVMKNIVENQENLTIRESIATDLVLGAYGEVSGVETYFGVGFQ
;
A
#
# COMPACT_ATOMS: atom_id res chain seq x y z
N MET A 1 -14.62 -6.79 -35.88
CA MET A 1 -15.72 -7.03 -34.93
C MET A 1 -15.07 -7.39 -33.61
N THR A 2 -14.58 -6.38 -32.89
CA THR A 2 -13.94 -6.56 -31.57
C THR A 2 -15.04 -6.95 -30.60
N MET A 3 -14.98 -8.19 -30.12
CA MET A 3 -15.91 -8.65 -29.09
C MET A 3 -15.65 -7.81 -27.84
N HIS A 4 -16.56 -6.91 -27.50
CA HIS A 4 -16.65 -6.38 -26.15
C HIS A 4 -17.08 -7.56 -25.28
N ASN A 5 -16.13 -8.24 -24.66
CA ASN A 5 -16.46 -9.11 -23.54
C ASN A 5 -17.00 -8.14 -22.47
N SER A 6 -18.30 -8.17 -22.23
CA SER A 6 -18.92 -7.32 -21.23
C SER A 6 -18.51 -7.85 -19.87
N VAL A 7 -17.46 -7.28 -19.29
CA VAL A 7 -17.04 -7.58 -17.91
C VAL A 7 -18.19 -7.22 -16.98
N GLU A 8 -18.64 -8.18 -16.19
CA GLU A 8 -19.68 -7.95 -15.19
C GLU A 8 -19.04 -7.35 -13.93
N PHE A 9 -19.45 -6.13 -13.58
CA PHE A 9 -18.97 -5.45 -12.38
C PHE A 9 -19.75 -5.90 -11.15
N GLN A 10 -19.04 -6.47 -10.17
CA GLN A 10 -19.65 -6.93 -8.92
C GLN A 10 -19.98 -5.77 -7.98
N ASP A 11 -19.15 -4.73 -7.99
CA ASP A 11 -19.25 -3.59 -7.08
C ASP A 11 -18.50 -2.38 -7.66
N ALA A 12 -18.77 -1.19 -7.11
CA ALA A 12 -18.21 0.08 -7.54
C ALA A 12 -17.41 0.77 -6.42
N PHE A 13 -16.22 1.26 -6.76
CA PHE A 13 -15.27 1.92 -5.89
C PHE A 13 -14.80 3.22 -6.53
N ASP A 14 -14.47 4.21 -5.70
CA ASP A 14 -13.87 5.46 -6.20
C ASP A 14 -12.41 5.24 -6.57
N VAL A 15 -11.72 4.33 -5.86
CA VAL A 15 -10.30 4.02 -6.05
C VAL A 15 -10.08 2.51 -5.93
N ILE A 16 -9.41 1.94 -6.92
CA ILE A 16 -8.93 0.55 -6.88
C ILE A 16 -7.41 0.55 -6.85
N VAL A 17 -6.85 0.00 -5.78
CA VAL A 17 -5.40 -0.18 -5.60
C VAL A 17 -5.03 -1.63 -5.86
N VAL A 18 -4.18 -1.86 -6.87
CA VAL A 18 -3.72 -3.20 -7.24
C VAL A 18 -2.37 -3.49 -6.58
N GLY A 19 -2.39 -4.36 -5.57
CA GLY A 19 -1.21 -4.89 -4.87
C GLY A 19 -1.00 -4.29 -3.48
N ALA A 20 -1.08 -5.13 -2.44
CA ALA A 20 -0.88 -4.72 -1.03
C ALA A 20 0.60 -4.72 -0.58
N GLY A 21 1.47 -4.14 -1.41
CA GLY A 21 2.85 -3.82 -1.01
C GLY A 21 2.91 -2.56 -0.13
N HIS A 22 4.12 -2.08 0.18
CA HIS A 22 4.30 -0.86 0.98
C HIS A 22 3.60 0.36 0.35
N SER A 23 3.79 0.58 -0.95
CA SER A 23 3.14 1.68 -1.68
C SER A 23 1.63 1.51 -1.77
N GLY A 24 1.15 0.28 -1.99
CA GLY A 24 -0.28 0.00 -2.08
C GLY A 24 -1.01 0.20 -0.75
N CYS A 25 -0.37 -0.15 0.37
CA CYS A 25 -0.94 0.13 1.69
C CYS A 25 -1.07 1.64 1.92
N GLU A 26 -0.03 2.44 1.66
CA GLU A 26 -0.10 3.89 1.81
C GLU A 26 -1.14 4.52 0.87
N ALA A 27 -1.19 4.09 -0.39
CA ALA A 27 -2.16 4.59 -1.37
C ALA A 27 -3.61 4.28 -0.93
N ALA A 28 -3.87 3.04 -0.53
CA ALA A 28 -5.21 2.61 -0.12
C ALA A 28 -5.66 3.26 1.19
N LEU A 29 -4.75 3.42 2.15
CA LEU A 29 -5.03 4.13 3.40
C LEU A 29 -5.28 5.62 3.14
N ALA A 30 -4.48 6.25 2.28
CA ALA A 30 -4.65 7.66 1.93
C ALA A 30 -6.00 7.92 1.26
N SER A 31 -6.37 7.14 0.23
CA SER A 31 -7.67 7.31 -0.45
C SER A 31 -8.85 7.04 0.49
N ALA A 32 -8.79 5.98 1.29
CA ALA A 32 -9.85 5.64 2.22
C ALA A 32 -10.05 6.72 3.31
N ARG A 33 -8.95 7.29 3.84
CA ARG A 33 -8.98 8.37 4.84
C ARG A 33 -9.48 9.71 4.27
N LEU A 34 -9.36 9.90 2.95
CA LEU A 34 -9.98 11.04 2.25
C LEU A 34 -11.48 10.83 1.99
N GLY A 35 -12.04 9.69 2.40
CA GLY A 35 -13.47 9.37 2.26
C GLY A 35 -13.82 8.62 0.98
N CYS A 36 -12.84 8.25 0.16
CA CYS A 36 -13.07 7.46 -1.06
C CYS A 36 -13.34 6.00 -0.72
N ARG A 37 -14.40 5.43 -1.27
CA ARG A 37 -14.65 3.99 -1.20
C ARG A 37 -13.55 3.27 -1.96
N THR A 38 -12.64 2.63 -1.24
CA THR A 38 -11.39 2.10 -1.79
C THR A 38 -11.38 0.57 -1.76
N LEU A 39 -10.98 -0.05 -2.86
CA LEU A 39 -10.67 -1.47 -2.93
C LEU A 39 -9.15 -1.68 -2.98
N LEU A 40 -8.60 -2.48 -2.06
CA LEU A 40 -7.23 -2.97 -2.12
C LEU A 40 -7.22 -4.44 -2.56
N LEU A 41 -6.75 -4.69 -3.77
CA LEU A 41 -6.53 -6.03 -4.29
C LEU A 41 -5.14 -6.53 -3.89
N THR A 42 -5.06 -7.80 -3.49
CA THR A 42 -3.77 -8.46 -3.24
C THR A 42 -3.81 -9.91 -3.70
N LEU A 43 -2.65 -10.44 -4.08
CA LEU A 43 -2.51 -11.86 -4.43
C LEU A 43 -2.56 -12.76 -3.18
N ASN A 44 -2.23 -12.20 -2.02
CA ASN A 44 -2.15 -12.95 -0.77
C ASN A 44 -2.37 -12.01 0.43
N LEU A 45 -3.39 -12.28 1.24
CA LEU A 45 -3.74 -11.47 2.43
C LEU A 45 -2.70 -11.59 3.56
N ASP A 46 -1.93 -12.68 3.62
CA ASP A 46 -0.88 -12.88 4.63
C ASP A 46 0.43 -12.18 4.27
N ARG A 47 0.56 -11.67 3.05
CA ARG A 47 1.76 -10.96 2.56
C ARG A 47 1.58 -9.45 2.43
N ILE A 48 0.52 -8.88 3.05
CA ILE A 48 0.31 -7.44 3.12
C ILE A 48 1.52 -6.78 3.78
N ALA A 49 2.10 -5.79 3.08
CA ALA A 49 3.28 -5.03 3.50
C ALA A 49 4.47 -5.89 3.98
N TRP A 50 4.62 -7.09 3.44
CA TRP A 50 5.78 -7.93 3.71
C TRP A 50 7.07 -7.24 3.24
N GLN A 51 8.14 -7.34 4.03
CA GLN A 51 9.45 -6.76 3.71
C GLN A 51 10.37 -7.82 3.03
N PRO A 52 10.26 -8.11 1.72
CA PRO A 52 10.92 -9.26 1.10
C PRO A 52 12.44 -9.21 1.17
N CYS A 53 13.04 -8.02 1.19
CA CYS A 53 14.48 -7.81 1.20
C CYS A 53 15.03 -7.74 2.64
N ASN A 54 15.50 -6.56 3.04
CA ASN A 54 16.03 -6.28 4.37
C ASN A 54 14.90 -5.74 5.27
N PRO A 55 14.69 -6.27 6.49
CA PRO A 55 13.68 -5.77 7.42
C PRO A 55 14.15 -4.46 8.06
N ALA A 56 14.18 -3.41 7.25
CA ALA A 56 14.68 -2.10 7.66
C ALA A 56 13.94 -0.97 6.96
N VAL A 57 13.66 0.08 7.72
CA VAL A 57 13.02 1.32 7.24
C VAL A 57 13.97 2.49 7.46
N GLY A 58 14.01 3.41 6.51
CA GLY A 58 14.91 4.57 6.53
C GLY A 58 16.33 4.28 6.02
N GLY A 59 17.31 5.02 6.53
CA GLY A 59 18.66 5.16 5.98
C GLY A 59 18.80 6.38 5.06
N PRO A 60 19.98 6.60 4.44
CA PRO A 60 20.21 7.79 3.62
C PRO A 60 19.17 7.92 2.51
N ALA A 61 18.67 9.14 2.30
CA ALA A 61 17.51 9.49 1.46
C ALA A 61 16.16 8.89 1.92
N LYS A 62 16.11 7.59 2.24
CA LYS A 62 14.88 6.88 2.64
C LYS A 62 14.29 7.39 3.96
N SER A 63 15.13 7.82 4.90
CA SER A 63 14.69 8.40 6.17
C SER A 63 13.86 9.64 5.94
N GLN A 64 14.29 10.50 5.02
CA GLN A 64 13.57 11.72 4.67
C GLN A 64 12.21 11.38 4.08
N LEU A 65 12.15 10.48 3.10
CA LEU A 65 10.89 10.00 2.51
C LEU A 65 9.95 9.39 3.56
N THR A 66 10.50 8.62 4.51
CA THR A 66 9.71 8.02 5.60
C THR A 66 9.09 9.11 6.48
N HIS A 67 9.86 10.13 6.85
CA HIS A 67 9.36 11.27 7.63
C HIS A 67 8.37 12.14 6.84
N GLU A 68 8.57 12.32 5.55
CA GLU A 68 7.63 13.05 4.69
C GLU A 68 6.29 12.31 4.58
N VAL A 69 6.30 10.99 4.37
CA VAL A 69 5.09 10.17 4.37
C VAL A 69 4.39 10.22 5.73
N ASP A 70 5.14 10.10 6.83
CA ASP A 70 4.57 10.21 8.18
C ASP A 70 3.94 11.58 8.43
N ALA A 71 4.60 12.67 8.02
CA ALA A 71 4.09 14.04 8.12
C ALA A 71 2.81 14.27 7.29
N LEU A 72 2.68 13.57 6.16
CA LEU A 72 1.46 13.55 5.35
C LEU A 72 0.36 12.64 5.91
N GLY A 73 0.61 11.96 7.02
CA GLY A 73 -0.35 11.10 7.72
C GLY A 73 -0.27 9.62 7.35
N GLY A 74 0.74 9.20 6.59
CA GLY A 74 0.99 7.79 6.25
C GLY A 74 1.39 6.95 7.45
N GLU A 75 1.59 5.64 7.24
CA GLU A 75 1.77 4.66 8.32
C GLU A 75 3.19 4.09 8.43
N ILE A 76 3.99 4.12 7.36
CA ILE A 76 5.31 3.49 7.30
C ILE A 76 6.24 3.90 8.45
N GLY A 77 6.25 5.19 8.82
CA GLY A 77 7.02 5.69 9.96
C GLY A 77 6.50 5.16 11.29
N LYS A 78 5.19 5.26 11.53
CA LYS A 78 4.52 4.80 12.76
C LYS A 78 4.65 3.29 12.96
N VAL A 79 4.50 2.49 11.91
CA VAL A 79 4.64 1.04 11.96
C VAL A 79 6.11 0.66 12.20
N ALA A 80 7.05 1.29 11.50
CA ALA A 80 8.48 1.08 11.78
C ALA A 80 8.84 1.42 13.23
N ASP A 81 8.18 2.44 13.80
CA ASP A 81 8.36 2.86 15.17
C ASP A 81 7.74 1.92 16.20
N ARG A 82 6.67 1.21 15.86
CA ARG A 82 6.04 0.21 16.74
C ARG A 82 6.79 -1.12 16.74
N THR A 83 7.39 -1.48 15.61
CA THR A 83 7.95 -2.83 15.40
C THR A 83 9.48 -2.82 15.29
N TYR A 84 10.16 -1.81 15.85
CA TYR A 84 11.62 -1.74 15.77
C TYR A 84 12.29 -2.72 16.73
N LEU A 85 13.37 -3.33 16.26
CA LEU A 85 14.32 -4.07 17.09
C LEU A 85 15.53 -3.21 17.43
N GLN A 86 15.94 -2.36 16.49
CA GLN A 86 17.07 -1.43 16.66
C GLN A 86 16.83 -0.17 15.84
N LYS A 87 17.15 0.99 16.41
CA LYS A 87 17.21 2.27 15.67
C LYS A 87 18.57 2.93 15.84
N ARG A 88 19.06 3.56 14.77
CA ARG A 88 20.29 4.36 14.81
C ARG A 88 20.20 5.56 13.87
N ILE A 89 20.82 6.66 14.27
CA ILE A 89 21.06 7.81 13.39
C ILE A 89 22.36 7.57 12.65
N LEU A 90 22.29 7.54 11.32
CA LEU A 90 23.44 7.51 10.43
C LEU A 90 23.93 8.94 10.19
N ASN A 91 25.23 9.09 9.90
CA ASN A 91 25.89 10.38 9.66
C ASN A 91 25.79 11.38 10.83
N SER A 92 25.62 10.90 12.07
CA SER A 92 25.47 11.73 13.27
C SER A 92 26.60 12.76 13.45
N SER A 93 27.81 12.45 12.98
CA SER A 93 28.99 13.34 13.05
C SER A 93 29.06 14.43 11.96
N ARG A 94 28.17 14.42 10.96
CA ARG A 94 28.25 15.31 9.78
C ARG A 94 27.20 16.43 9.76
N GLY A 95 26.57 16.69 10.91
CA GLY A 95 25.56 17.73 11.09
C GLY A 95 24.13 17.30 10.69
N PRO A 96 23.09 17.97 11.23
CA PRO A 96 21.71 17.50 11.19
C PRO A 96 21.11 17.41 9.79
N ALA A 97 21.56 18.25 8.84
CA ALA A 97 21.05 18.26 7.48
C ALA A 97 21.28 16.95 6.70
N VAL A 98 22.23 16.12 7.12
CA VAL A 98 22.57 14.84 6.47
C VAL A 98 22.33 13.63 7.36
N TRP A 99 21.71 13.83 8.53
CA TRP A 99 21.32 12.74 9.41
C TRP A 99 20.25 11.87 8.75
N ALA A 100 20.34 10.56 8.99
CA ALA A 100 19.34 9.63 8.49
C ALA A 100 19.03 8.56 9.54
N LEU A 101 17.79 8.53 10.00
CA LEU A 101 17.30 7.50 10.90
C LEU A 101 17.16 6.18 10.12
N ARG A 102 17.65 5.10 10.72
CA ARG A 102 17.47 3.74 10.20
C ARG A 102 16.96 2.84 11.32
N ALA A 103 15.78 2.27 11.10
CA ALA A 103 15.19 1.26 11.95
C ALA A 103 15.41 -0.13 11.32
N GLN A 104 15.83 -1.10 12.12
CA GLN A 104 15.63 -2.53 11.86
C GLN A 104 14.31 -2.92 12.51
N THR A 105 13.45 -3.62 11.78
CA THR A 105 12.10 -3.97 12.23
C THR A 105 11.93 -5.48 12.37
N ASP A 106 11.06 -5.93 13.28
CA ASP A 106 10.58 -7.31 13.23
C ASP A 106 9.68 -7.45 12.00
N LYS A 107 10.07 -8.33 11.09
CA LYS A 107 9.41 -8.50 9.79
C LYS A 107 7.99 -9.05 9.91
N ARG A 108 7.74 -9.93 10.89
CA ARG A 108 6.43 -10.55 11.10
C ARG A 108 5.51 -9.56 11.80
N GLU A 109 6.02 -8.89 12.83
CA GLU A 109 5.26 -7.88 13.55
C GLU A 109 4.91 -6.70 12.64
N TYR A 110 5.86 -6.22 11.82
CA TYR A 110 5.62 -5.14 10.86
C TYR A 110 4.44 -5.47 9.91
N ALA A 111 4.46 -6.66 9.32
CA ALA A 111 3.39 -7.11 8.43
C ALA A 111 2.06 -7.28 9.18
N ALA A 112 2.07 -7.85 10.39
CA ALA A 112 0.85 -8.02 11.20
C ALA A 112 0.23 -6.69 11.62
N VAL A 113 1.04 -5.72 12.05
CA VAL A 113 0.57 -4.38 12.44
C VAL A 113 0.01 -3.64 11.23
N MET A 114 0.68 -3.67 10.09
CA MET A 114 0.18 -3.02 8.87
C MET A 114 -1.12 -3.69 8.38
N LYS A 115 -1.18 -5.02 8.36
CA LYS A 115 -2.40 -5.77 8.01
C LYS A 115 -3.57 -5.35 8.91
N ASN A 116 -3.36 -5.30 10.22
CA ASN A 116 -4.38 -4.86 11.17
C ASN A 116 -4.85 -3.42 10.91
N ILE A 117 -3.95 -2.50 10.57
CA ILE A 117 -4.32 -1.12 10.24
C ILE A 117 -5.19 -1.07 8.97
N VAL A 118 -4.79 -1.77 7.92
CA VAL A 118 -5.51 -1.79 6.63
C VAL A 118 -6.88 -2.48 6.79
N GLU A 119 -6.97 -3.58 7.54
CA GLU A 119 -8.22 -4.33 7.78
C GLU A 119 -9.26 -3.54 8.57
N ASN A 120 -8.82 -2.60 9.42
CA ASN A 120 -9.70 -1.81 10.27
C ASN A 120 -9.87 -0.36 9.79
N GLN A 121 -9.38 -0.02 8.59
CA GLN A 121 -9.57 1.32 8.02
C GLN A 121 -10.97 1.45 7.44
N GLU A 122 -11.73 2.44 7.91
CA GLU A 122 -13.02 2.81 7.31
C GLU A 122 -12.86 3.18 5.83
N ASN A 123 -13.86 2.85 5.02
CA ASN A 123 -13.89 3.01 3.56
C ASN A 123 -12.88 2.16 2.78
N LEU A 124 -12.15 1.24 3.43
CA LEU A 124 -11.21 0.34 2.77
C LEU A 124 -11.72 -1.10 2.78
N THR A 125 -11.99 -1.64 1.59
CA THR A 125 -12.27 -3.07 1.39
C THR A 125 -11.02 -3.77 0.88
N ILE A 126 -10.65 -4.89 1.49
CA ILE A 126 -9.52 -5.71 1.03
C ILE A 126 -10.07 -6.97 0.38
N ARG A 127 -9.49 -7.36 -0.75
CA ARG A 127 -9.85 -8.63 -1.40
C ARG A 127 -8.64 -9.35 -1.95
N GLU A 128 -8.59 -10.65 -1.69
CA GLU A 128 -7.64 -11.53 -2.38
C GLU A 128 -8.13 -11.78 -3.81
N SER A 129 -7.42 -11.25 -4.78
CA SER A 129 -7.71 -11.47 -6.21
C SER A 129 -6.52 -11.09 -7.07
N ILE A 130 -6.48 -11.66 -8.27
CA ILE A 130 -5.46 -11.39 -9.27
C ILE A 130 -6.09 -10.47 -10.33
N ALA A 131 -5.75 -9.20 -10.32
CA ALA A 131 -6.10 -8.30 -11.42
C ALA A 131 -5.32 -8.72 -12.67
N THR A 132 -6.03 -8.91 -13.78
CA THR A 132 -5.46 -9.39 -15.05
C THR A 132 -5.51 -8.36 -16.16
N ASP A 133 -6.49 -7.45 -16.13
CA ASP A 133 -6.60 -6.38 -17.12
C ASP A 133 -7.26 -5.11 -16.54
N LEU A 134 -7.04 -3.99 -17.21
CA LEU A 134 -7.78 -2.76 -16.99
C LEU A 134 -9.03 -2.76 -17.89
N VAL A 135 -10.18 -2.44 -17.33
CA VAL A 135 -11.36 -2.17 -18.14
C VAL A 135 -11.29 -0.71 -18.57
N LEU A 136 -11.35 -0.48 -19.88
CA LEU A 136 -11.29 0.85 -20.47
C LEU A 136 -12.65 1.27 -21.01
N GLY A 137 -12.99 2.54 -20.78
CA GLY A 137 -14.17 3.18 -21.34
C GLY A 137 -13.99 3.56 -22.81
N ALA A 138 -15.01 4.24 -23.36
CA ALA A 138 -15.09 4.52 -24.79
C ALA A 138 -13.98 5.46 -25.30
N TYR A 139 -13.37 6.25 -24.42
CA TYR A 139 -12.33 7.22 -24.74
C TYR A 139 -10.96 6.85 -24.15
N GLY A 140 -10.80 5.62 -23.66
CA GLY A 140 -9.56 5.12 -23.06
C GLY A 140 -9.35 5.50 -21.60
N GLU A 141 -10.36 6.09 -20.95
CA GLU A 141 -10.40 6.27 -19.51
C GLU A 141 -10.47 4.93 -18.78
N VAL A 142 -9.82 4.81 -17.63
CA VAL A 142 -9.93 3.61 -16.79
C VAL A 142 -11.32 3.59 -16.16
N SER A 143 -12.08 2.54 -16.44
CA SER A 143 -13.43 2.32 -15.90
C SER A 143 -13.50 1.19 -14.88
N GLY A 144 -12.41 0.45 -14.67
CA GLY A 144 -12.34 -0.60 -13.66
C GLY A 144 -11.17 -1.55 -13.86
N VAL A 145 -11.20 -2.68 -13.17
CA VAL A 145 -10.24 -3.79 -13.32
C VAL A 145 -10.99 -5.11 -13.51
N GLU A 146 -10.47 -5.97 -14.38
CA GLU A 146 -10.91 -7.35 -14.51
C GLU A 146 -9.97 -8.27 -13.74
N THR A 147 -10.52 -9.27 -13.07
CA THR A 147 -9.76 -10.26 -12.33
C THR A 147 -9.71 -11.61 -13.04
N TYR A 148 -8.76 -12.47 -12.64
CA TYR A 148 -8.51 -13.77 -13.27
C TYR A 148 -9.75 -14.67 -13.42
N PHE A 149 -10.71 -14.57 -12.51
CA PHE A 149 -11.96 -15.35 -12.57
C PHE A 149 -13.08 -14.66 -13.40
N GLY A 150 -12.76 -13.62 -14.17
CA GLY A 150 -13.70 -12.89 -15.03
C GLY A 150 -14.62 -11.92 -14.28
N VAL A 151 -14.36 -11.66 -12.99
CA VAL A 151 -15.12 -10.69 -12.18
C VAL A 151 -14.50 -9.31 -12.34
N GLY A 152 -15.32 -8.29 -12.62
CA GLY A 152 -14.92 -6.90 -12.67
C GLY A 152 -15.19 -6.14 -11.37
N PHE A 153 -14.35 -5.14 -11.11
CA PHE A 153 -14.64 -4.06 -10.14
C PHE A 153 -14.54 -2.73 -10.87
N GLN A 154 -15.58 -1.90 -10.71
CA GLN A 154 -15.64 -0.55 -11.26
C GLN A 154 -15.10 0.46 -10.27
#